data_AF-A0A3P7XBA2-F1
#
_entry.id   AF-A0A3P7XBA2-F1
#
_cell.length_a   1.000
_cell.length_b   1.000
_cell.length_c   1.000
_cell.angle_alpha   90.00
_cell.angle_beta   90.00
_cell.angle_gamma   90.00
#
_symmetry.space_group_name_H-M   'P 1'
#
loop_
_entity.id
_entity.type
_entity.pdbx_description
1 polymer ?
#
loop_
_entity_poly.entity_id
_entity_poly.type
_entity_poly.pdbx_seq_one_letter_code
_entity_poly.pdbx_strand_id
1 'polypeptide(L)'
;MTKPGRRKIEKQTWLWTDDVKEKVKEKKRLYHAFLSDKTADNWRIYQEAKRAARKAVAVAKASHYEDVNEKLDTRDGERQLYRLAKAQHRQSEDIEKFFGINDENGHLLMNRRRAMEQWHDYFERISTVESPSLEELTHKKNKTLEIRDRSLRTRCHYFCEGDGTLLSTLFTFGSISFVLISVIGLILGSIHEFQVRFLLILIESTTGGPCPCSLDH
;
A
#
# COMPACT_ATOMS: atom_id res chain seq x y z
N MET A 1 -2.56 35.09 17.61
CA MET A 1 -1.22 34.57 17.95
C MET A 1 -1.13 33.09 17.57
N THR A 2 -0.46 32.78 16.47
CA THR A 2 -0.24 31.40 15.99
C THR A 2 0.99 30.81 16.66
N LYS A 3 0.89 29.59 17.21
CA LYS A 3 1.97 28.91 17.94
C LYS A 3 3.26 28.80 17.09
N PRO A 4 4.45 29.11 17.65
CA PRO A 4 5.71 28.98 16.94
C PRO A 4 6.09 27.49 16.78
N GLY A 5 6.59 27.10 15.60
CA GLY A 5 7.21 25.78 15.38
C GLY A 5 6.56 24.87 14.34
N ARG A 6 5.39 25.19 13.77
CA ARG A 6 4.87 24.42 12.62
C ARG A 6 5.54 24.92 11.34
N ARG A 7 6.37 24.08 10.70
CA ARG A 7 6.81 24.34 9.31
C ARG A 7 5.56 24.57 8.47
N LYS A 8 5.51 25.70 7.76
CA LYS A 8 4.46 26.00 6.78
C LYS A 8 4.54 24.90 5.73
N ILE A 9 3.67 23.90 5.81
CA ILE A 9 3.48 22.95 4.71
C ILE A 9 2.95 23.83 3.59
N GLU A 10 3.80 24.13 2.60
CA GLU A 10 3.32 24.68 1.35
C GLU A 10 2.23 23.72 0.87
N LYS A 11 0.99 24.21 0.90
CA LYS A 11 -0.15 23.49 0.35
C LYS A 11 0.28 23.05 -1.06
N GLN A 12 -0.10 21.84 -1.45
CA GLN A 12 0.24 21.13 -2.69
C GLN A 12 -0.18 21.90 -3.97
N THR A 13 0.30 23.14 -4.13
CA THR A 13 -0.04 24.07 -5.20
C THR A 13 0.73 23.70 -6.46
N TRP A 14 1.89 23.07 -6.32
CA TRP A 14 2.74 22.63 -7.44
C TRP A 14 2.07 21.58 -8.34
N LEU A 15 1.12 20.79 -7.82
CA LEU A 15 0.40 19.78 -8.59
C LEU A 15 -0.69 20.38 -9.50
N TRP A 16 -1.09 21.63 -9.25
CA TRP A 16 -2.14 22.34 -9.99
C TRP A 16 -1.56 23.20 -11.12
N THR A 17 -0.89 22.57 -12.07
CA THR A 17 -0.51 23.23 -13.33
C THR A 17 -1.76 23.62 -14.13
N ASP A 18 -1.62 24.59 -15.03
CA ASP A 18 -2.76 25.06 -15.82
C ASP A 18 -3.33 23.96 -16.72
N ASP A 19 -2.48 23.09 -17.25
CA ASP A 19 -2.90 21.87 -17.98
C ASP A 19 -3.72 20.92 -17.08
N VAL A 20 -3.27 20.65 -15.85
CA VAL A 20 -4.02 19.81 -14.91
C VAL A 20 -5.39 20.43 -14.58
N LYS A 21 -5.45 21.74 -14.36
CA LYS A 21 -6.72 22.46 -14.11
C LYS A 21 -7.65 22.34 -15.30
N GLU A 22 -7.14 22.57 -16.52
CA GLU A 22 -7.91 22.48 -17.75
C GLU A 22 -8.50 21.08 -17.94
N LYS A 23 -7.67 20.02 -17.85
CA LYS A 23 -8.14 18.63 -18.03
C LYS A 23 -9.11 18.20 -16.94
N VAL A 24 -8.93 18.65 -15.69
CA VAL A 24 -9.88 18.36 -14.59
C VAL A 24 -11.20 19.08 -14.80
N LYS A 25 -11.19 20.34 -15.27
CA LYS A 25 -12.39 21.12 -15.59
C LYS A 25 -13.16 20.47 -16.74
N GLU A 26 -12.46 20.05 -17.79
CA GLU A 26 -13.07 19.42 -18.96
C GLU A 26 -13.65 18.05 -18.61
N LYS A 27 -12.92 17.22 -17.85
CA LYS A 27 -13.44 15.97 -17.28
C LYS A 27 -14.74 16.22 -16.49
N LYS A 28 -14.79 17.28 -15.68
CA LYS A 28 -15.98 17.63 -14.89
C LYS A 28 -17.15 18.03 -15.79
N ARG A 29 -16.90 18.85 -16.82
CA ARG A 29 -17.92 19.28 -17.80
C ARG A 29 -18.55 18.06 -18.51
N LEU A 30 -17.71 17.15 -18.99
CA LEU A 30 -18.16 15.95 -19.71
C LEU A 30 -18.85 14.95 -18.79
N TYR A 31 -18.47 14.88 -17.52
CA TYR A 31 -19.21 14.09 -16.54
C TYR A 31 -20.64 14.63 -16.36
N HIS A 32 -20.82 15.95 -16.30
CA HIS A 32 -22.15 16.56 -16.22
C HIS A 32 -22.96 16.32 -17.50
N ALA A 33 -22.35 16.41 -18.68
CA ALA A 33 -23.01 16.07 -19.95
C ALA A 33 -23.46 14.60 -20.02
N PHE A 34 -22.63 13.68 -19.54
CA PHE A 34 -23.01 12.27 -19.40
C PHE A 34 -24.14 12.05 -18.38
N LEU A 35 -24.16 12.82 -17.29
CA LEU A 35 -25.25 12.72 -16.30
C LEU A 35 -26.58 13.23 -16.84
N SER A 36 -26.58 14.25 -17.70
CA SER A 36 -27.79 14.74 -18.37
C SER A 36 -28.29 13.77 -19.43
N ASP A 37 -27.38 13.26 -20.26
CA ASP A 37 -27.70 12.40 -21.38
C ASP A 37 -26.80 11.16 -21.34
N LYS A 38 -27.34 10.06 -20.80
CA LYS A 38 -26.61 8.82 -20.46
C LYS A 38 -26.29 7.95 -21.68
N THR A 39 -25.92 8.59 -22.79
CA THR A 39 -25.56 7.94 -24.03
C THR A 39 -24.18 7.27 -23.94
N ALA A 40 -24.00 6.22 -24.75
CA ALA A 40 -22.74 5.52 -24.87
C ALA A 40 -21.60 6.45 -25.38
N ASP A 41 -21.93 7.41 -26.25
CA ASP A 41 -20.97 8.39 -26.75
C ASP A 41 -20.50 9.36 -25.66
N ASN A 42 -21.42 9.94 -24.88
CA ASN A 42 -21.06 10.81 -23.76
C ASN A 42 -20.22 10.07 -22.72
N TRP A 43 -20.51 8.78 -22.49
CA TRP A 43 -19.70 7.93 -21.62
C TRP A 43 -18.27 7.75 -22.15
N ARG A 44 -18.12 7.44 -23.45
CA ARG A 44 -16.81 7.27 -24.09
C ARG A 44 -15.99 8.56 -24.02
N ILE A 45 -16.59 9.70 -24.36
CA ILE A 45 -15.94 11.01 -24.32
C ILE A 45 -15.51 11.38 -22.89
N TYR A 46 -16.36 11.12 -21.89
CA TYR A 46 -15.98 11.31 -20.48
C TYR A 46 -14.80 10.41 -20.06
N GLN A 47 -14.78 9.14 -20.49
CA GLN A 47 -13.68 8.23 -20.17
C GLN A 47 -12.34 8.71 -20.74
N GLU A 48 -12.35 9.23 -21.96
CA GLU A 48 -11.17 9.83 -22.60
C GLU A 48 -10.69 11.04 -21.80
N ALA A 49 -11.58 11.98 -21.46
CA ALA A 49 -11.22 13.13 -20.64
C ALA A 49 -10.73 12.75 -19.24
N LYS A 50 -11.29 11.70 -18.64
CA LYS A 50 -10.83 11.14 -17.36
C LYS A 50 -9.42 10.55 -17.46
N ARG A 51 -9.11 9.85 -18.56
CA ARG A 51 -7.76 9.33 -18.84
C ARG A 51 -6.78 10.48 -19.08
N ALA A 52 -7.17 11.49 -19.85
CA ALA A 52 -6.38 12.69 -20.10
C ALA A 52 -6.04 13.44 -18.81
N ALA A 53 -7.02 13.66 -17.94
CA ALA A 53 -6.78 14.30 -16.64
C ALA A 53 -5.84 13.48 -15.74
N ARG A 54 -5.97 12.14 -15.74
CA ARG A 54 -5.03 11.25 -15.02
C ARG A 54 -3.61 11.35 -15.58
N LYS A 55 -3.47 11.38 -16.91
CA LYS A 55 -2.18 11.54 -17.59
C LYS A 55 -1.53 12.88 -17.26
N ALA A 56 -2.28 13.98 -17.34
CA ALA A 56 -1.80 15.32 -16.98
C ALA A 56 -1.29 15.38 -15.53
N VAL A 57 -2.04 14.79 -14.58
CA VAL A 57 -1.60 14.69 -13.18
C VAL A 57 -0.33 13.84 -13.04
N ALA A 58 -0.23 12.73 -13.76
CA ALA A 58 0.97 11.88 -13.73
C ALA A 58 2.19 12.61 -14.29
N VAL A 59 2.05 13.34 -15.40
CA VAL A 59 3.11 14.16 -16.00
C VAL A 59 3.54 15.27 -15.05
N ALA A 60 2.59 16.03 -14.49
CA ALA A 60 2.91 17.09 -13.52
C ALA A 60 3.65 16.55 -12.28
N LYS A 61 3.28 15.35 -11.80
CA LYS A 61 4.03 14.66 -10.75
C LYS A 61 5.43 14.27 -11.19
N ALA A 62 5.55 13.65 -12.37
CA ALA A 62 6.84 13.21 -12.90
C ALA A 62 7.80 14.39 -13.05
N SER A 63 7.36 15.49 -13.68
CA SER A 63 8.18 16.70 -13.85
C SER A 63 8.59 17.33 -12.52
N HIS A 64 7.69 17.39 -11.53
CA HIS A 64 8.04 17.93 -10.21
C HIS A 64 9.09 17.07 -9.49
N TYR A 65 9.01 15.74 -9.66
CA TYR A 65 9.96 14.81 -9.05
C TYR A 65 11.14 14.47 -9.95
N GLU A 66 11.33 15.12 -11.09
CA GLU A 66 12.40 14.81 -12.05
C GLU A 66 13.78 15.03 -11.43
N ASP A 67 14.03 16.21 -10.85
CA ASP A 67 15.29 16.53 -10.14
C ASP A 67 15.50 15.64 -8.89
N VAL A 68 14.42 15.29 -8.19
CA VAL A 68 14.48 14.37 -7.05
C VAL A 68 14.83 12.96 -7.54
N ASN A 69 14.27 12.52 -8.67
CA ASN A 69 14.54 11.22 -9.27
C ASN A 69 16.00 11.14 -9.75
N GLU A 70 16.48 12.17 -10.42
CA GLU A 70 17.89 12.27 -10.86
C GLU A 70 18.85 12.16 -9.68
N LYS A 71 18.55 12.84 -8.57
CA LYS A 71 19.34 12.72 -7.34
C LYS A 71 19.27 11.32 -6.74
N LEU A 72 18.12 10.66 -6.76
CA LEU A 72 17.93 9.29 -6.25
C LEU A 72 18.65 8.24 -7.09
N ASP A 73 18.85 8.46 -8.39
CA ASP A 73 19.65 7.58 -9.26
C ASP A 73 21.16 7.63 -8.91
N THR A 74 21.58 8.56 -8.06
CA THR A 74 22.94 8.61 -7.52
C THR A 74 23.05 7.84 -6.20
N ARG A 75 24.23 7.24 -5.95
CA ARG A 75 24.55 6.53 -4.70
C ARG A 75 24.40 7.41 -3.44
N ASP A 76 24.56 8.73 -3.58
CA ASP A 76 24.35 9.65 -2.46
C ASP A 76 22.86 9.88 -2.17
N GLY A 77 22.02 10.02 -3.21
CA GLY A 77 20.57 10.12 -3.06
C GLY A 77 19.93 8.87 -2.44
N GLU A 78 20.36 7.67 -2.87
CA GLU A 78 19.94 6.40 -2.24
C GLU A 78 20.27 6.38 -0.74
N ARG A 79 21.50 6.81 -0.38
CA ARG A 79 21.95 6.88 1.02
C ARG A 79 21.13 7.89 1.83
N GLN A 80 20.75 9.02 1.24
CA GLN A 80 19.87 10.00 1.86
C GLN A 80 18.46 9.43 2.09
N LEU A 81 17.90 8.70 1.12
CA LEU A 81 16.60 8.05 1.27
C LEU A 81 16.61 6.99 2.37
N TYR A 82 17.64 6.14 2.44
CA TYR A 82 17.81 5.17 3.51
C TYR A 82 17.88 5.86 4.89
N ARG A 83 18.62 6.96 5.00
CA ARG A 83 18.68 7.76 6.25
C ARG A 83 17.31 8.34 6.61
N LEU A 84 16.55 8.85 5.63
CA LEU A 84 15.22 9.39 5.84
C LEU A 84 14.23 8.31 6.28
N ALA A 85 14.21 7.16 5.60
CA ALA A 85 13.38 6.01 5.95
C ALA A 85 13.71 5.50 7.37
N LYS A 86 15.01 5.42 7.71
CA LYS A 86 15.46 5.03 9.04
C LYS A 86 15.05 6.04 10.12
N ALA A 87 15.08 7.34 9.81
CA ALA A 87 14.61 8.37 10.72
C ALA A 87 13.09 8.31 10.92
N GLN A 88 12.32 8.09 9.85
CA GLN A 88 10.87 7.89 9.93
C GLN A 88 10.50 6.64 10.73
N HIS A 89 11.20 5.54 10.51
CA HIS A 89 10.99 4.31 11.26
C HIS A 89 11.20 4.52 12.77
N ARG A 90 12.30 5.19 13.15
CA ARG A 90 12.55 5.56 14.55
C ARG A 90 11.45 6.47 15.12
N GLN A 91 10.99 7.47 14.35
CA GLN A 91 9.88 8.32 14.77
C GLN A 91 8.59 7.52 14.99
N SER A 92 8.29 6.54 14.14
CA SER A 92 7.12 5.68 14.33
C SER A 92 7.24 4.76 15.54
N GLU A 93 8.44 4.23 15.83
CA GLU A 93 8.70 3.45 17.05
C GLU A 93 8.54 4.30 18.32
N ASP A 94 9.00 5.56 18.28
CA ASP A 94 8.83 6.50 19.38
C ASP A 94 7.36 6.86 19.59
N ILE A 95 6.60 7.09 18.51
CA ILE A 95 5.14 7.34 18.59
C ILE A 95 4.40 6.09 19.12
N GLU A 96 4.79 4.88 18.68
CA GLU A 96 4.20 3.64 19.17
C GLU A 96 4.50 3.39 20.66
N LYS A 97 5.66 3.85 21.16
CA LYS A 97 5.98 3.79 22.60
C LYS A 97 5.21 4.81 23.43
N PHE A 98 4.72 5.91 22.84
CA PHE A 98 4.03 7.01 23.52
C PHE A 98 2.51 7.04 23.30
N PHE A 99 1.83 5.88 23.26
CA PHE A 99 0.36 5.80 23.36
C PHE A 99 -0.14 6.06 24.80
N GLY A 100 0.37 7.11 25.45
CA GLY A 100 -0.07 7.55 26.77
C GLY A 100 -1.24 8.52 26.65
N ILE A 101 -2.45 8.06 26.94
CA ILE A 101 -3.64 8.91 27.04
C ILE A 101 -3.98 9.08 28.50
N ASN A 102 -4.24 10.30 28.95
CA ASN A 102 -4.71 10.51 30.31
C ASN A 102 -6.16 10.02 30.44
N ASP A 103 -6.45 9.24 31.48
CA ASP A 103 -7.82 8.95 31.87
C ASP A 103 -8.54 10.22 32.35
N GLU A 104 -9.85 10.11 32.63
CA GLU A 104 -10.67 11.22 33.12
C GLU A 104 -10.16 11.81 34.45
N ASN A 105 -9.32 11.06 35.17
CA ASN A 105 -8.73 11.43 36.45
C ASN A 105 -7.30 11.98 36.30
N GLY A 106 -6.79 12.13 35.07
CA GLY A 106 -5.47 12.67 34.77
C GLY A 106 -4.31 11.67 34.85
N HIS A 107 -4.56 10.37 35.02
CA HIS A 107 -3.51 9.34 35.05
C HIS A 107 -3.17 8.85 33.65
N LEU A 108 -1.87 8.73 33.37
CA LEU A 108 -1.36 8.33 32.06
C LEU A 108 -1.56 6.82 31.82
N LEU A 109 -2.46 6.46 30.90
CA LEU A 109 -2.70 5.09 30.48
C LEU A 109 -1.59 4.63 29.53
N MET A 110 -0.64 3.85 30.04
CA MET A 110 0.44 3.23 29.24
C MET A 110 -0.01 1.98 28.47
N ASN A 111 -1.22 1.48 28.73
CA ASN A 111 -1.75 0.27 28.11
C ASN A 111 -2.49 0.59 26.81
N ARG A 112 -1.96 0.15 25.67
CA ARG A 112 -2.51 0.37 24.32
C ARG A 112 -4.00 0.01 24.20
N ARG A 113 -4.48 -1.05 24.87
CA ARG A 113 -5.89 -1.45 24.83
C ARG A 113 -6.76 -0.42 25.55
N ARG A 114 -6.37 0.01 26.76
CA ARG A 114 -7.10 1.03 27.53
C ARG A 114 -7.09 2.40 26.84
N ALA A 115 -5.97 2.75 26.20
CA ALA A 115 -5.87 3.97 25.41
C ALA A 115 -6.83 3.94 24.19
N MET A 116 -6.96 2.78 23.52
CA MET A 116 -7.90 2.60 22.41
C MET A 116 -9.36 2.63 22.87
N GLU A 117 -9.68 2.00 24.02
CA GLU A 117 -11.01 2.06 24.64
C GLU A 117 -11.39 3.52 24.98
N GLN A 118 -10.47 4.28 25.58
CA GLN A 118 -10.69 5.70 25.88
C GLN A 118 -10.92 6.55 24.60
N TRP A 119 -10.17 6.27 23.52
CA TRP A 119 -10.40 6.93 22.23
C TRP A 119 -11.78 6.59 21.66
N HIS A 120 -12.18 5.33 21.73
CA HIS A 120 -13.48 4.86 21.26
C HIS A 120 -14.61 5.60 22.00
N ASP A 121 -14.56 5.60 23.33
CA ASP A 121 -15.59 6.23 24.17
C ASP A 121 -15.64 7.75 23.97
N TYR A 122 -14.48 8.40 23.82
CA TYR A 122 -14.42 9.83 23.47
C TYR A 122 -15.06 10.11 22.12
N PHE A 123 -14.74 9.31 21.08
CA PHE A 123 -15.31 9.46 19.74
C PHE A 123 -16.81 9.17 19.71
N GLU A 124 -17.29 8.17 20.45
CA GLU A 124 -18.71 7.86 20.59
C GLU A 124 -19.47 9.01 21.25
N ARG A 125 -18.92 9.57 22.33
CA ARG A 125 -19.50 10.71 23.05
C ARG A 125 -19.60 11.98 22.20
N ILE A 126 -18.60 12.28 21.36
CA ILE A 126 -18.66 13.47 20.48
C ILE A 126 -19.49 13.22 19.22
N SER A 127 -19.63 11.97 18.76
CA SER A 127 -20.39 11.65 17.54
C SER A 127 -21.89 11.50 17.77
N THR A 128 -22.35 11.36 19.02
CA THR A 128 -23.78 11.34 19.37
C THR A 128 -24.39 12.73 19.54
N VAL A 129 -23.60 13.78 19.82
CA VAL A 129 -24.15 15.09 20.22
C VAL A 129 -24.41 16.04 19.05
N GLU A 130 -23.82 15.87 17.87
CA GLU A 130 -24.14 16.72 16.70
C GLU A 130 -24.01 15.97 15.37
N SER A 131 -25.14 15.61 14.74
CA SER A 131 -25.50 15.98 13.35
C SER A 131 -26.54 15.03 12.73
N PRO A 132 -27.81 15.47 12.54
CA PRO A 132 -28.81 14.76 11.73
C PRO A 132 -28.37 14.51 10.27
N SER A 133 -27.38 15.26 9.77
CA SER A 133 -26.85 15.12 8.41
C SER A 133 -25.86 13.97 8.22
N LEU A 134 -25.36 13.36 9.30
CA LEU A 134 -24.39 12.26 9.20
C LEU A 134 -25.09 10.93 8.89
N GLU A 135 -26.30 10.70 9.41
CA GLU A 135 -27.09 9.49 9.12
C GLU A 135 -27.49 9.37 7.64
N GLU A 136 -27.85 10.49 6.99
CA GLU A 136 -28.15 10.48 5.55
C GLU A 136 -26.91 10.18 4.70
N LEU A 137 -25.76 10.71 5.10
CA LEU A 137 -24.48 10.46 4.41
C LEU A 137 -23.96 9.05 4.67
N THR A 138 -24.09 8.50 5.87
CA THR A 138 -23.72 7.11 6.17
C THR A 138 -24.65 6.16 5.46
N HIS A 139 -25.96 6.39 5.45
CA HIS A 139 -26.92 5.57 4.72
C HIS A 139 -26.69 5.63 3.20
N LYS A 140 -26.41 6.82 2.63
CA LYS A 140 -26.09 6.96 1.19
C LYS A 140 -24.75 6.32 0.83
N LYS A 141 -23.74 6.45 1.70
CA LYS A 141 -22.42 5.84 1.53
C LYS A 141 -22.49 4.33 1.67
N ASN A 142 -23.25 3.81 2.63
CA ASN A 142 -23.49 2.38 2.86
C ASN A 142 -24.22 1.76 1.68
N LYS A 143 -25.29 2.39 1.17
CA LYS A 143 -25.95 1.94 -0.07
C LYS A 143 -25.00 1.95 -1.27
N THR A 144 -24.14 2.97 -1.40
CA THR A 144 -23.17 3.05 -2.50
C THR A 144 -22.07 1.99 -2.36
N LEU A 145 -21.64 1.67 -1.14
CA LEU A 145 -20.66 0.64 -0.83
C LEU A 145 -21.24 -0.75 -1.07
N GLU A 146 -22.47 -1.02 -0.67
CA GLU A 146 -23.15 -2.29 -0.94
C GLU A 146 -23.37 -2.52 -2.43
N ILE A 147 -23.80 -1.50 -3.18
CA ILE A 147 -23.96 -1.60 -4.64
C ILE A 147 -22.60 -1.88 -5.31
N ARG A 148 -21.53 -1.27 -4.79
CA ARG A 148 -20.16 -1.51 -5.29
C ARG A 148 -19.66 -2.90 -4.92
N ASP A 149 -19.88 -3.37 -3.70
CA ASP A 149 -19.48 -4.71 -3.25
C ASP A 149 -20.22 -5.78 -4.03
N ARG A 150 -21.53 -5.61 -4.22
CA ARG A 150 -22.34 -6.52 -5.05
C ARG A 150 -21.86 -6.55 -6.49
N SER A 151 -21.55 -5.39 -7.09
CA SER A 151 -21.00 -5.29 -8.44
C SER A 151 -19.61 -5.94 -8.56
N LEU A 152 -18.74 -5.77 -7.56
CA LEU A 152 -17.41 -6.39 -7.53
C LEU A 152 -17.52 -7.90 -7.33
N ARG A 153 -18.41 -8.38 -6.47
CA ARG A 153 -18.65 -9.80 -6.21
C ARG A 153 -19.18 -10.50 -7.46
N THR A 154 -20.16 -9.91 -8.15
CA THR A 154 -20.65 -10.42 -9.44
C THR A 154 -19.52 -10.47 -10.47
N ARG A 155 -18.71 -9.42 -10.57
CA ARG A 155 -17.59 -9.36 -11.51
C ARG A 155 -16.46 -10.34 -11.18
N CYS A 156 -16.23 -10.62 -9.89
CA CYS A 156 -15.28 -11.63 -9.43
C CYS A 156 -15.79 -13.05 -9.70
N HIS A 157 -17.10 -13.28 -9.55
CA HIS A 157 -17.73 -14.55 -9.90
C HIS A 157 -17.58 -14.84 -11.40
N TYR A 158 -17.94 -13.87 -12.25
CA TYR A 158 -17.75 -13.99 -13.71
C TYR A 158 -16.29 -14.24 -14.10
N PHE A 159 -15.34 -13.60 -13.40
CA PHE A 159 -13.91 -13.77 -13.64
C PHE A 159 -13.38 -15.17 -13.26
N CYS A 160 -13.93 -15.77 -12.21
CA CYS A 160 -13.58 -17.12 -11.77
C CYS A 160 -14.22 -18.22 -12.63
N GLU A 161 -15.35 -17.93 -13.27
CA GLU A 161 -16.11 -18.88 -14.10
C GLU A 161 -15.54 -19.03 -15.53
N GLY A 162 -14.58 -18.17 -15.91
CA GLY A 162 -13.80 -18.32 -17.13
C GLY A 162 -14.54 -17.85 -18.39
N ASP A 163 -14.65 -16.53 -18.55
CA ASP A 163 -15.26 -15.84 -19.68
C ASP A 163 -14.39 -15.82 -20.96
N GLY A 164 -13.26 -16.55 -20.97
CA GLY A 164 -12.35 -16.65 -22.12
C GLY A 164 -11.57 -15.37 -22.44
N THR A 165 -11.66 -14.35 -21.58
CA THR A 165 -10.91 -13.11 -21.70
C THR A 165 -9.44 -13.30 -21.28
N LEU A 166 -8.53 -12.60 -21.97
CA LEU A 166 -7.07 -12.68 -21.73
C LEU A 166 -6.68 -12.51 -20.25
N LEU A 167 -7.43 -11.72 -19.48
CA LEU A 167 -7.17 -11.52 -18.05
C LEU A 167 -7.49 -12.76 -17.20
N SER A 168 -8.59 -13.47 -17.48
CA SER A 168 -8.91 -14.74 -16.81
C SER A 168 -7.87 -15.80 -17.17
N THR A 169 -7.47 -15.85 -18.45
CA THR A 169 -6.40 -16.74 -18.91
C THR A 169 -5.05 -16.43 -18.26
N LEU A 170 -4.65 -15.16 -18.15
CA LEU A 170 -3.41 -14.78 -17.45
C LEU A 170 -3.48 -15.08 -15.95
N PHE A 171 -4.65 -14.97 -15.34
CA PHE A 171 -4.86 -15.30 -13.93
C PHE A 171 -4.74 -16.81 -13.69
N THR A 172 -5.31 -17.65 -14.57
CA THR A 172 -5.16 -19.11 -14.48
C THR A 172 -3.73 -19.55 -14.79
N PHE A 173 -3.06 -18.96 -15.77
CA PHE A 173 -1.63 -19.22 -16.01
C PHE A 173 -0.76 -18.79 -14.82
N GLY A 174 -1.08 -17.65 -14.19
CA GLY A 174 -0.39 -17.15 -13.00
C GLY A 174 -0.54 -18.09 -11.80
N SER A 175 -1.75 -18.58 -11.55
CA SER A 175 -2.00 -19.51 -10.44
C SER A 175 -1.31 -20.86 -10.66
N ILE A 176 -1.34 -21.40 -11.88
CA ILE A 176 -0.63 -22.64 -12.23
C ILE A 176 0.90 -22.44 -12.11
N SER A 177 1.42 -21.33 -12.62
CA SER A 177 2.85 -21.01 -12.54
C SER A 177 3.34 -20.89 -11.10
N PHE A 178 2.55 -20.27 -10.22
CA PHE A 178 2.87 -20.15 -8.80
C PHE A 178 2.98 -21.52 -8.10
N VAL A 179 2.09 -22.46 -8.41
CA VAL A 179 2.15 -23.84 -7.90
C VAL A 179 3.40 -24.55 -8.42
N LEU A 180 3.69 -24.43 -9.72
CA LEU A 180 4.88 -25.03 -10.33
C LEU A 180 6.19 -24.49 -9.73
N ILE A 181 6.29 -23.17 -9.55
CA ILE A 181 7.45 -22.53 -8.91
C ILE A 181 7.64 -23.03 -7.47
N SER A 182 6.55 -23.18 -6.72
CA SER A 182 6.61 -23.70 -5.34
C SER A 182 7.10 -25.16 -5.30
N VAL A 183 6.62 -26.01 -6.21
CA VAL A 183 7.05 -27.42 -6.30
C VAL A 183 8.51 -27.54 -6.74
N ILE A 184 8.94 -26.75 -7.74
CA ILE A 184 10.35 -26.72 -8.18
C ILE A 184 11.25 -26.24 -7.04
N GLY A 185 10.81 -25.23 -6.27
CA GLY A 185 11.53 -24.76 -5.09
C GLY A 185 11.73 -25.84 -4.02
N LEU A 186 10.70 -26.67 -3.78
CA LEU A 186 10.82 -27.81 -2.86
C LEU A 186 11.80 -28.87 -3.38
N ILE A 187 11.73 -29.21 -4.68
CA ILE A 187 12.63 -30.19 -5.30
C ILE A 187 14.08 -29.71 -5.27
N LEU A 188 14.34 -28.46 -5.65
CA LEU A 188 15.67 -27.86 -5.62
C LEU A 188 16.19 -27.70 -4.18
N GLY A 189 15.32 -27.36 -3.24
CA GLY A 189 15.65 -27.31 -1.81
C GLY A 189 16.07 -28.68 -1.28
N SER A 190 15.33 -29.74 -1.61
CA SER A 190 15.70 -31.11 -1.27
C SER A 190 17.00 -31.54 -1.92
N ILE A 191 17.22 -31.26 -3.22
CA ILE A 191 18.47 -31.62 -3.91
C ILE A 191 19.67 -30.88 -3.30
N HIS A 192 19.52 -29.59 -2.96
CA HIS A 192 20.57 -28.84 -2.28
C HIS A 192 20.88 -29.44 -0.89
N GLU A 193 19.85 -29.85 -0.14
CA GLU A 193 20.04 -30.55 1.14
C GLU A 193 20.78 -31.89 0.96
N PHE A 194 20.47 -32.65 -0.09
CA PHE A 194 21.17 -33.89 -0.42
C PHE A 194 22.62 -33.66 -0.84
N GLN A 195 22.92 -32.63 -1.63
CA GLN A 195 24.29 -32.27 -2.02
C GLN A 195 25.13 -31.83 -0.82
N VAL A 196 24.55 -31.03 0.10
CA VAL A 196 25.23 -30.62 1.34
C VAL A 196 25.49 -31.83 2.24
N ARG A 197 24.53 -32.74 2.41
CA ARG A 197 24.73 -33.99 3.16
C ARG A 197 25.79 -34.89 2.51
N PHE A 198 25.80 -35.02 1.19
CA PHE A 198 26.83 -35.79 0.46
C PHE A 198 28.22 -35.19 0.60
N LEU A 199 28.34 -33.86 0.48
CA LEU A 199 29.62 -33.16 0.64
C LEU A 199 30.15 -33.31 2.07
N LEU A 200 29.28 -33.27 3.07
CA LEU A 200 29.63 -33.42 4.49
C LEU A 200 30.11 -34.85 4.79
N ILE A 201 29.46 -35.87 4.22
CA ILE A 201 29.90 -37.28 4.29
C ILE A 201 31.23 -37.49 3.55
N LEU A 202 31.43 -36.82 2.40
CA LEU A 202 32.68 -36.89 1.64
C LEU A 202 33.85 -36.21 2.40
N ILE A 203 33.58 -35.10 3.09
CA ILE A 203 34.55 -34.44 3.98
C ILE A 203 34.89 -35.37 5.17
N GLU A 204 33.89 -35.98 5.80
CA GLU A 204 34.09 -36.85 6.96
C GLU A 204 34.84 -38.16 6.62
N SER A 205 34.66 -38.68 5.41
CA SER A 205 35.40 -39.85 4.88
C SER A 205 36.82 -39.51 4.41
N THR A 206 37.12 -38.24 4.09
CA THR A 206 38.47 -37.80 3.69
C THR A 206 39.29 -37.33 4.87
N THR A 207 38.66 -36.84 5.94
CA THR A 207 39.28 -36.64 7.25
C THR A 207 39.26 -37.94 8.04
N GLY A 208 40.00 -38.96 7.58
CA GLY A 208 40.35 -40.09 8.42
C GLY A 208 41.00 -39.58 9.71
N GLY A 209 40.31 -39.75 10.83
CA GLY A 209 40.75 -39.23 12.13
C GLY A 209 42.13 -39.77 12.50
N PRO A 210 43.02 -38.95 13.09
CA PRO A 210 44.33 -39.42 13.50
C PRO A 210 44.21 -40.45 14.64
N CYS A 211 44.83 -41.61 14.46
CA CYS A 211 45.01 -42.63 15.49
C CYS A 211 45.68 -42.02 16.73
N PRO A 212 45.09 -42.13 17.94
CA PRO A 212 45.69 -41.60 19.14
C PRO A 212 46.50 -42.71 19.82
N CYS A 213 47.79 -42.85 19.52
CA CYS A 213 48.67 -43.70 20.31
C CYS A 213 50.10 -43.14 20.38
N SER A 214 50.50 -42.89 21.63
CA SER A 214 51.86 -43.01 22.18
C SER A 214 52.76 -41.78 22.13
N LEU A 215 52.60 -40.93 23.15
CA LEU A 215 53.64 -40.06 23.69
C LEU A 215 53.56 -40.16 25.22
N ASP A 216 54.20 -41.19 25.78
CA ASP A 216 54.52 -41.29 27.20
C ASP A 216 55.98 -41.75 27.35
N HIS A 217 56.76 -40.86 27.96
CA HIS A 217 58.04 -40.96 28.68
C HIS A 217 59.21 -41.83 28.18
#